data_AF-A0A523WK54-F1
#
_entry.id   AF-A0A523WK54-F1
#
_cell.length_a   1.000
_cell.length_b   1.000
_cell.length_c   1.000
_cell.angle_alpha   90.00
_cell.angle_beta   90.00
_cell.angle_gamma   90.00
#
_symmetry.space_group_name_H-M   'P 1'
#
loop_
_entity.id
_entity.type
_entity.pdbx_description
1 polymer ?
#
loop_
_entity_poly.entity_id
_entity_poly.type
_entity_poly.pdbx_seq_one_letter_code
_entity_poly.pdbx_strand_id
1 'polypeptide(L)'
;MFKDIEEALRYIRDKKIVMIDLKTADLLGRWRHMVYKTGHNDEGIFTEGTGTSLTSYPGFKTMECGDMNIKPDSTTGFLDPFAEEPTLCFICDIYNNDGTPFELDPRYVAKKAEKYLAKTNLNGFSLWGPEFEFYLFDEVQYGTDIQGARYWVNSSESYWSAGQEGSKGYNLPYTKGSQADLPRDQFCNLRTHIVQYLEEVGIPIKYHHHESGSPGQMEIETYLTPLLQTGDNIFKLKYIIKNAAVKFGKTATFMPMPLFSESTNGMHYHQYITDGKKSLFYDPKGYGGLNKNGLAYIGGILSHVQAVISLTNGSTSSYRRLGGYRAAPNYIFFSVGNRTAAIRIPAYAINEKEARVEFRMPDATGNPYLSLVAMLMAGLNGIEREIDPTNAGFGPFEDNFNVQDVIDKYKLPRAPDTFQEALIALEKDHDFLTKDNVCPEELIKAWITVKETLEIAPLQQRPHPYEYDLYYDL
;
A
#
# COMPACT_ATOMS: atom_id res chain seq x y z
N MET A 1 -2.31 -7.46 20.31
CA MET A 1 -2.03 -7.23 21.76
C MET A 1 -2.98 -7.99 22.65
N PHE A 2 -4.28 -8.02 22.30
CA PHE A 2 -5.33 -8.68 23.07
C PHE A 2 -5.98 -9.81 22.26
N LYS A 3 -6.46 -10.84 22.93
CA LYS A 3 -7.24 -11.93 22.31
C LYS A 3 -8.74 -11.64 22.30
N ASP A 4 -9.20 -10.86 23.26
CA ASP A 4 -10.61 -10.54 23.47
C ASP A 4 -10.79 -9.18 24.18
N ILE A 5 -12.06 -8.81 24.36
CA ILE A 5 -12.48 -7.56 25.01
C ILE A 5 -12.09 -7.54 26.49
N GLU A 6 -12.14 -8.67 27.19
CA GLU A 6 -11.82 -8.72 28.62
C GLU A 6 -10.34 -8.42 28.87
N GLU A 7 -9.45 -8.96 28.03
CA GLU A 7 -8.03 -8.63 28.06
C GLU A 7 -7.77 -7.14 27.80
N ALA A 8 -8.47 -6.55 26.81
CA ALA A 8 -8.34 -5.12 26.50
C ALA A 8 -8.82 -4.23 27.65
N LEU A 9 -9.99 -4.50 28.24
CA LEU A 9 -10.54 -3.75 29.37
C LEU A 9 -9.66 -3.88 30.63
N ARG A 10 -9.11 -5.08 30.87
CA ARG A 10 -8.14 -5.29 31.95
C ARG A 10 -6.88 -4.46 31.73
N TYR A 11 -6.34 -4.44 30.51
CA TYR A 11 -5.18 -3.64 30.17
C TYR A 11 -5.44 -2.13 30.36
N ILE A 12 -6.60 -1.64 29.93
CA ILE A 12 -7.02 -0.24 30.13
C ILE A 12 -6.95 0.15 31.61
N ARG A 13 -7.49 -0.68 32.50
CA ARG A 13 -7.46 -0.46 33.96
C ARG A 13 -6.05 -0.57 34.54
N ASP A 14 -5.34 -1.67 34.25
CA ASP A 14 -4.05 -1.98 34.88
C ASP A 14 -2.95 -1.00 34.46
N LYS A 15 -2.97 -0.56 33.20
CA LYS A 15 -2.02 0.41 32.66
C LYS A 15 -2.47 1.86 32.81
N LYS A 16 -3.61 2.10 33.45
CA LYS A 16 -4.18 3.43 33.67
C LYS A 16 -4.23 4.23 32.37
N ILE A 17 -4.71 3.58 31.32
CA ILE A 17 -4.96 4.24 30.03
C ILE A 17 -5.93 5.39 30.28
N VAL A 18 -5.65 6.54 29.69
CA VAL A 18 -6.43 7.77 29.85
C VAL A 18 -7.39 7.96 28.68
N MET A 19 -6.95 7.57 27.49
CA MET A 19 -7.69 7.76 26.24
C MET A 19 -7.79 6.45 25.44
N ILE A 20 -8.93 6.24 24.79
CA ILE A 20 -9.16 5.20 23.79
C ILE A 20 -9.32 5.89 22.45
N ASP A 21 -8.47 5.57 21.48
CA ASP A 21 -8.50 6.16 20.15
C ASP A 21 -9.05 5.16 19.11
N LEU A 22 -10.24 5.44 18.60
CA LEU A 22 -10.96 4.59 17.65
C LEU A 22 -10.64 5.04 16.23
N LYS A 23 -9.97 4.17 15.45
CA LYS A 23 -9.50 4.47 14.10
C LYS A 23 -10.32 3.72 13.05
N THR A 24 -10.80 4.43 12.04
CA THR A 24 -11.55 3.87 10.89
C THR A 24 -10.83 4.22 9.59
N ALA A 25 -10.88 3.33 8.60
CA ALA A 25 -10.36 3.62 7.27
C ALA A 25 -11.45 4.26 6.41
N ASP A 26 -11.14 5.39 5.78
CA ASP A 26 -11.97 5.91 4.70
C ASP A 26 -11.67 5.23 3.37
N LEU A 27 -12.52 5.46 2.36
CA LEU A 27 -12.37 4.86 1.04
C LEU A 27 -11.02 5.17 0.40
N LEU A 28 -10.46 6.36 0.65
CA LEU A 28 -9.21 6.85 0.10
C LEU A 28 -7.95 6.31 0.80
N GLY A 29 -8.10 5.38 1.75
CA GLY A 29 -6.95 4.78 2.43
C GLY A 29 -6.36 5.67 3.51
N ARG A 30 -7.16 6.55 4.12
CA ARG A 30 -6.74 7.37 5.25
C ARG A 30 -7.43 6.92 6.53
N TRP A 31 -6.70 6.95 7.63
CA TRP A 31 -7.34 6.84 8.93
C TRP A 31 -8.09 8.13 9.29
N ARG A 32 -9.30 7.93 9.78
CA ARG A 32 -10.07 8.89 10.57
C ARG A 32 -10.11 8.35 11.99
N HIS A 33 -10.29 9.23 12.97
CA HIS A 33 -10.28 8.78 14.35
C HIS A 33 -11.14 9.64 15.27
N MET A 34 -11.58 9.02 16.37
CA MET A 34 -12.31 9.65 17.46
C MET A 34 -11.72 9.16 18.79
N VAL A 35 -11.40 10.09 19.68
CA VAL A 35 -10.74 9.80 20.96
C VAL A 35 -11.73 9.94 22.11
N TYR A 36 -11.82 8.91 22.93
CA TYR A 36 -12.71 8.83 24.08
C TYR A 36 -11.92 8.77 25.37
N LYS A 37 -12.38 9.50 26.38
CA LYS A 37 -11.83 9.40 27.74
C LYS A 37 -12.29 8.09 28.38
N THR A 38 -11.37 7.37 29.01
CA THR A 38 -11.69 6.16 29.79
C THR A 38 -12.49 6.47 31.05
N GLY A 39 -13.22 5.49 31.57
CA GLY A 39 -13.95 5.56 32.84
C GLY A 39 -15.40 6.03 32.72
N HIS A 40 -15.96 6.06 31.50
CA HIS A 40 -17.38 6.38 31.29
C HIS A 40 -18.18 5.12 30.93
N ASN A 41 -17.99 4.60 29.72
CA ASN A 41 -18.65 3.39 29.21
C ASN A 41 -17.66 2.58 28.38
N ASP A 42 -16.52 2.23 28.99
CA ASP A 42 -15.41 1.58 28.28
C ASP A 42 -15.85 0.24 27.70
N GLU A 43 -16.67 -0.53 28.42
CA GLU A 43 -17.22 -1.80 27.93
C GLU A 43 -18.20 -1.60 26.76
N GLY A 44 -19.11 -0.62 26.86
CA GLY A 44 -20.06 -0.29 25.80
C GLY A 44 -19.38 0.13 24.49
N ILE A 45 -18.23 0.80 24.55
CA ILE A 45 -17.43 1.09 23.35
C ILE A 45 -17.09 -0.19 22.57
N PHE A 46 -16.79 -1.30 23.25
CA PHE A 46 -16.46 -2.57 22.59
C PHE A 46 -17.69 -3.43 22.26
N THR A 47 -18.77 -3.35 23.03
CA THR A 47 -19.94 -4.22 22.86
C THR A 47 -21.02 -3.60 21.99
N GLU A 48 -21.38 -2.34 22.26
CA GLU A 48 -22.42 -1.56 21.57
C GLU A 48 -21.85 -0.75 20.40
N GLY A 49 -20.58 -0.36 20.47
CA GLY A 49 -19.92 0.50 19.49
C GLY A 49 -20.08 1.99 19.82
N THR A 50 -19.75 2.85 18.88
CA THR A 50 -19.97 4.29 19.02
C THR A 50 -20.49 4.93 17.74
N GLY A 51 -21.47 5.83 17.90
CA GLY A 51 -22.06 6.59 16.81
C GLY A 51 -21.04 7.49 16.10
N THR A 52 -21.12 7.55 14.78
CA THR A 52 -20.29 8.42 13.93
C THR A 52 -21.08 8.92 12.72
N SER A 53 -20.55 9.95 12.05
CA SER A 53 -21.09 10.43 10.77
C SER A 53 -20.07 10.20 9.65
N LEU A 54 -20.47 9.46 8.63
CA LEU A 54 -19.63 9.22 7.44
C LEU A 54 -19.68 10.36 6.43
N THR A 55 -20.41 11.44 6.72
CA THR A 55 -20.54 12.62 5.83
C THR A 55 -19.19 13.26 5.47
N SER A 56 -18.20 13.13 6.35
CA SER A 56 -16.83 13.63 6.15
C SER A 56 -15.87 12.60 5.51
N TYR A 57 -16.37 11.42 5.17
CA TYR A 57 -15.59 10.34 4.55
C TYR A 57 -15.84 10.36 3.04
N PRO A 58 -14.85 10.75 2.22
CA PRO A 58 -15.02 10.77 0.77
C PRO A 58 -15.45 9.40 0.25
N GLY A 59 -16.48 9.38 -0.60
CA GLY A 59 -17.01 8.15 -1.21
C GLY A 59 -18.12 7.44 -0.44
N PHE A 60 -18.33 7.78 0.82
CA PHE A 60 -19.45 7.25 1.61
C PHE A 60 -20.65 8.21 1.64
N LYS A 61 -20.56 9.34 0.94
CA LYS A 61 -21.50 10.47 1.01
C LYS A 61 -22.75 10.32 0.12
N THR A 62 -22.75 9.42 -0.86
CA THR A 62 -23.76 9.43 -1.94
C THR A 62 -25.03 8.63 -1.68
N MET A 63 -25.20 8.05 -0.49
CA MET A 63 -26.42 7.35 -0.15
C MET A 63 -26.87 7.74 1.25
N GLU A 64 -28.10 7.43 1.58
CA GLU A 64 -28.85 7.71 2.81
C GLU A 64 -28.21 7.10 4.10
N CYS A 65 -26.89 7.13 4.21
CA CYS A 65 -26.13 6.74 5.38
C CYS A 65 -26.15 7.93 6.35
N GLY A 66 -27.23 7.98 7.15
CA GLY A 66 -27.34 8.85 8.33
C GLY A 66 -26.29 8.51 9.39
N ASP A 67 -26.63 8.68 10.67
CA ASP A 67 -25.79 8.21 11.78
C ASP A 67 -25.40 6.75 11.56
N MET A 68 -24.12 6.41 11.75
CA MET A 68 -23.56 5.06 11.59
C MET A 68 -22.92 4.65 12.91
N ASN A 69 -22.58 3.36 13.05
CA ASN A 69 -21.91 2.86 14.24
C ASN A 69 -20.52 2.31 13.90
N ILE A 70 -19.53 2.59 14.73
CA ILE A 70 -18.19 2.00 14.62
C ILE A 70 -17.91 1.12 15.82
N LYS A 71 -17.32 -0.05 15.58
CA LYS A 71 -17.02 -1.01 16.64
C LYS A 71 -15.55 -1.42 16.60
N PRO A 72 -14.79 -1.24 17.69
CA PRO A 72 -13.38 -1.62 17.72
C PRO A 72 -13.20 -3.13 17.67
N ASP A 73 -12.25 -3.55 16.86
CA ASP A 73 -11.71 -4.90 16.89
C ASP A 73 -10.64 -4.96 17.99
N SER A 74 -10.98 -5.55 19.13
CA SER A 74 -10.10 -5.67 20.31
C SER A 74 -8.72 -6.26 19.99
N THR A 75 -8.62 -7.13 18.98
CA THR A 75 -7.34 -7.78 18.63
C THR A 75 -6.32 -6.84 18.02
N THR A 76 -6.79 -5.72 17.45
CA THR A 76 -5.97 -4.71 16.77
C THR A 76 -5.31 -3.71 17.71
N GLY A 77 -5.67 -3.75 19.00
CA GLY A 77 -5.22 -2.81 20.03
C GLY A 77 -3.70 -2.60 20.08
N PHE A 78 -3.27 -1.34 20.17
CA PHE A 78 -1.87 -0.96 20.41
C PHE A 78 -1.77 0.34 21.20
N LEU A 79 -0.72 0.48 22.02
CA LEU A 79 -0.44 1.71 22.76
C LEU A 79 0.20 2.73 21.81
N ASP A 80 -0.28 3.97 21.81
CA ASP A 80 0.28 5.04 20.99
C ASP A 80 1.63 5.52 21.57
N PRO A 81 2.76 5.42 20.82
CA PRO A 81 4.07 5.82 21.33
C PRO A 81 4.35 7.33 21.21
N PHE A 82 3.42 8.11 20.63
CA PHE A 82 3.57 9.55 20.39
C PHE A 82 2.58 10.41 21.17
N ALA A 83 1.47 9.85 21.61
CA ALA A 83 0.52 10.55 22.47
C ALA A 83 1.17 10.95 23.81
N GLU A 84 0.94 12.20 24.25
CA GLU A 84 1.46 12.69 25.54
C GLU A 84 0.85 11.92 26.72
N GLU A 85 -0.45 11.67 26.64
CA GLU A 85 -1.19 10.89 27.63
C GLU A 85 -1.30 9.42 27.18
N PRO A 86 -1.26 8.44 28.10
CA PRO A 86 -1.44 7.03 27.79
C PRO A 86 -2.71 6.77 26.97
N THR A 87 -2.53 6.48 25.68
CA THR A 87 -3.62 6.35 24.71
C THR A 87 -3.57 4.99 24.04
N LEU A 88 -4.67 4.25 24.10
CA LEU A 88 -4.80 2.92 23.48
C LEU A 88 -5.62 3.03 22.20
N CYS A 89 -5.02 2.69 21.07
CA CYS A 89 -5.64 2.76 19.76
C CYS A 89 -6.26 1.43 19.34
N PHE A 90 -7.43 1.47 18.71
CA PHE A 90 -8.09 0.31 18.09
C PHE A 90 -8.53 0.63 16.67
N ILE A 91 -8.48 -0.35 15.79
CA ILE A 91 -9.06 -0.26 14.45
C ILE A 91 -10.50 -0.73 14.54
N CYS A 92 -11.41 0.02 13.92
CA CYS A 92 -12.85 -0.24 13.97
C CYS A 92 -13.37 -0.69 12.61
N ASP A 93 -14.37 -1.57 12.64
CA ASP A 93 -15.26 -1.80 11.50
C ASP A 93 -16.47 -0.88 11.59
N ILE A 94 -17.11 -0.63 10.44
CA ILE A 94 -18.29 0.20 10.32
C ILE A 94 -19.55 -0.67 10.20
N TYR A 95 -20.61 -0.27 10.89
CA TYR A 95 -21.91 -0.95 10.92
C TYR A 95 -23.06 0.03 10.63
N ASN A 96 -24.09 -0.48 9.97
CA ASN A 96 -25.38 0.20 9.83
C ASN A 96 -26.11 0.27 11.18
N ASN A 97 -27.14 1.12 11.28
CA ASN A 97 -27.94 1.27 12.50
C ASN A 97 -28.72 0.01 12.91
N ASP A 98 -28.99 -0.89 11.97
CA ASP A 98 -29.61 -2.19 12.25
C ASP A 98 -28.60 -3.24 12.76
N GLY A 99 -27.32 -2.88 12.91
CA GLY A 99 -26.25 -3.74 13.38
C GLY A 99 -25.61 -4.61 12.29
N THR A 100 -26.03 -4.49 11.03
CA THR A 100 -25.39 -5.19 9.92
C THR A 100 -24.05 -4.52 9.52
N PRO A 101 -23.03 -5.27 9.07
CA PRO A 101 -21.79 -4.67 8.58
C PRO A 101 -22.04 -3.71 7.41
N PHE A 102 -21.31 -2.59 7.37
CA PHE A 102 -21.39 -1.66 6.27
C PHE A 102 -20.62 -2.21 5.06
N GLU A 103 -21.34 -2.52 3.98
CA GLU A 103 -20.79 -3.22 2.81
C GLU A 103 -19.69 -2.46 2.07
N LEU A 104 -19.61 -1.13 2.23
CA LEU A 104 -18.58 -0.29 1.63
C LEU A 104 -17.37 -0.04 2.54
N ASP A 105 -17.33 -0.62 3.74
CA ASP A 105 -16.15 -0.56 4.61
C ASP A 105 -15.00 -1.37 3.98
N PRO A 106 -13.86 -0.73 3.60
CA PRO A 106 -12.72 -1.42 3.00
C PRO A 106 -12.19 -2.55 3.89
N ARG A 107 -12.24 -2.41 5.22
CA ARG A 107 -11.79 -3.43 6.15
C ARG A 107 -12.72 -4.65 6.15
N TYR A 108 -14.03 -4.42 6.02
CA TYR A 108 -15.01 -5.49 5.86
C TYR A 108 -14.87 -6.20 4.50
N VAL A 109 -14.58 -5.46 3.42
CA VAL A 109 -14.26 -6.04 2.10
C VAL A 109 -13.04 -6.97 2.17
N ALA A 110 -11.98 -6.60 2.91
CA ALA A 110 -10.84 -7.48 3.17
C ALA A 110 -11.24 -8.80 3.89
N LYS A 111 -12.11 -8.71 4.90
CA LYS A 111 -12.66 -9.90 5.58
C LYS A 111 -13.45 -10.80 4.63
N LYS A 112 -14.24 -10.22 3.72
CA LYS A 112 -14.98 -10.98 2.70
C LYS A 112 -14.03 -11.70 1.75
N ALA A 113 -12.93 -11.06 1.32
CA ALA A 113 -11.95 -11.67 0.44
C ALA A 113 -11.21 -12.87 1.09
N GLU A 114 -10.85 -12.78 2.38
CA GLU A 114 -10.27 -13.93 3.11
C GLU A 114 -11.25 -15.10 3.20
N LYS A 115 -12.54 -14.81 3.48
CA LYS A 115 -13.59 -15.84 3.47
C LYS A 115 -13.79 -16.45 2.10
N TYR A 116 -13.70 -15.65 1.03
CA TYR A 116 -13.82 -16.15 -0.34
C TYR A 116 -12.69 -17.11 -0.69
N LEU A 117 -11.43 -16.78 -0.39
CA LEU A 117 -10.28 -17.68 -0.58
C LEU A 117 -10.51 -19.05 0.08
N ALA A 118 -11.00 -19.07 1.31
CA ALA A 118 -11.29 -20.32 2.03
C ALA A 118 -12.38 -21.19 1.38
N LYS A 119 -13.29 -20.59 0.59
CA LYS A 119 -14.32 -21.32 -0.18
C LYS A 119 -13.79 -21.89 -1.50
N THR A 120 -12.66 -21.40 -2.02
CA THR A 120 -12.10 -21.87 -3.28
C THR A 120 -11.50 -23.27 -3.15
N ASN A 121 -11.25 -23.93 -4.30
CA ASN A 121 -10.61 -25.24 -4.34
C ASN A 121 -9.15 -25.26 -3.81
N LEU A 122 -8.54 -24.10 -3.57
CA LEU A 122 -7.26 -24.02 -2.86
C LEU A 122 -7.39 -24.34 -1.37
N ASN A 123 -8.51 -23.94 -0.74
CA ASN A 123 -8.79 -24.13 0.68
C ASN A 123 -7.59 -23.81 1.60
N GLY A 124 -7.08 -22.59 1.48
CA GLY A 124 -5.93 -22.11 2.25
C GLY A 124 -6.13 -20.69 2.76
N PHE A 125 -5.04 -20.07 3.21
CA PHE A 125 -5.02 -18.67 3.59
C PHE A 125 -3.87 -17.95 2.90
N SER A 126 -4.02 -16.63 2.76
CA SER A 126 -3.04 -15.77 2.09
C SER A 126 -2.21 -14.99 3.11
N LEU A 127 -0.90 -15.02 2.93
CA LEU A 127 0.05 -14.22 3.69
C LEU A 127 0.76 -13.23 2.77
N TRP A 128 0.95 -12.01 3.25
CA TRP A 128 1.36 -10.86 2.45
C TRP A 128 2.54 -10.14 3.08
N GLY A 129 3.53 -9.79 2.27
CA GLY A 129 4.72 -9.04 2.66
C GLY A 129 4.89 -7.83 1.78
N PRO A 130 4.32 -6.68 2.17
CA PRO A 130 4.64 -5.39 1.54
C PRO A 130 6.06 -4.93 1.89
N GLU A 131 6.81 -4.50 0.88
CA GLU A 131 8.07 -3.75 1.00
C GLU A 131 7.73 -2.26 1.03
N PHE A 132 8.17 -1.50 2.05
CA PHE A 132 7.73 -0.13 2.27
C PHE A 132 8.80 0.91 1.91
N GLU A 133 8.75 1.41 0.68
CA GLU A 133 9.61 2.52 0.27
C GLU A 133 8.99 3.89 0.65
N PHE A 134 9.80 4.78 1.21
CA PHE A 134 9.40 6.14 1.57
C PHE A 134 10.60 7.10 1.55
N TYR A 135 10.33 8.41 1.46
CA TYR A 135 11.35 9.44 1.61
C TYR A 135 11.27 10.10 2.99
N LEU A 136 12.44 10.43 3.55
CA LEU A 136 12.62 11.34 4.67
C LEU A 136 13.26 12.62 4.17
N PHE A 137 12.53 13.73 4.30
CA PHE A 137 13.02 15.07 4.01
C PHE A 137 13.22 15.86 5.29
N ASP A 138 14.15 16.81 5.24
CA ASP A 138 14.31 17.83 6.27
C ASP A 138 13.22 18.88 6.16
N GLU A 139 12.91 19.27 4.92
CA GLU A 139 11.95 20.34 4.64
C GLU A 139 11.13 20.01 3.40
N VAL A 140 9.90 20.53 3.40
CA VAL A 140 8.99 20.48 2.26
C VAL A 140 8.17 21.77 2.22
N GLN A 141 8.05 22.37 1.04
CA GLN A 141 7.20 23.52 0.78
C GLN A 141 6.42 23.25 -0.51
N TYR A 142 5.12 23.47 -0.51
CA TYR A 142 4.30 23.36 -1.73
C TYR A 142 3.11 24.31 -1.66
N GLY A 143 2.59 24.69 -2.82
CA GLY A 143 1.42 25.55 -2.93
C GLY A 143 0.91 25.60 -4.36
N THR A 144 -0.38 25.83 -4.51
CA THR A 144 -1.01 26.10 -5.80
C THR A 144 -2.10 27.13 -5.61
N ASP A 145 -1.89 28.31 -6.17
CA ASP A 145 -2.80 29.43 -6.10
C ASP A 145 -2.82 30.19 -7.45
N ILE A 146 -3.52 31.33 -7.49
CA ILE A 146 -3.68 32.13 -8.71
C ILE A 146 -2.34 32.70 -9.21
N GLN A 147 -1.37 32.91 -8.31
CA GLN A 147 -0.04 33.46 -8.66
C GLN A 147 0.90 32.37 -9.17
N GLY A 148 0.67 31.11 -8.84
CA GLY A 148 1.41 30.00 -9.42
C GLY A 148 1.32 28.67 -8.65
N ALA A 149 2.08 27.69 -9.15
CA ALA A 149 2.25 26.39 -8.53
C ALA A 149 3.72 26.14 -8.25
N ARG A 150 4.05 25.65 -7.05
CA ARG A 150 5.42 25.25 -6.69
C ARG A 150 5.43 24.08 -5.73
N TYR A 151 6.50 23.30 -5.81
CA TYR A 151 6.92 22.40 -4.75
C TYR A 151 8.44 22.46 -4.62
N TRP A 152 8.94 22.24 -3.42
CA TRP A 152 10.35 22.22 -3.11
C TRP A 152 10.55 21.31 -1.90
N VAL A 153 11.57 20.46 -1.96
CA VAL A 153 11.96 19.57 -0.89
C VAL A 153 13.45 19.68 -0.65
N ASN A 154 13.89 19.41 0.57
CA ASN A 154 15.30 19.38 0.91
C ASN A 154 15.64 18.19 1.80
N SER A 155 16.84 17.66 1.62
CA SER A 155 17.40 16.61 2.45
C SER A 155 18.92 16.79 2.56
N SER A 156 19.42 16.68 3.77
CA SER A 156 20.83 16.75 4.15
C SER A 156 21.67 15.65 3.50
N GLU A 157 21.06 14.54 3.10
CA GLU A 157 21.72 13.47 2.35
C GLU A 157 21.79 13.73 0.83
N SER A 158 21.03 14.70 0.33
CA SER A 158 20.92 14.95 -1.11
C SER A 158 22.25 15.41 -1.72
N TYR A 159 22.49 15.03 -2.97
CA TYR A 159 23.68 15.45 -3.71
C TYR A 159 23.72 16.96 -3.97
N TRP A 160 22.57 17.64 -4.10
CA TRP A 160 22.52 19.08 -4.31
C TRP A 160 22.82 19.87 -3.02
N SER A 161 22.62 19.27 -1.84
CA SER A 161 23.05 19.87 -0.57
C SER A 161 24.56 19.87 -0.37
N ALA A 162 25.32 19.13 -1.18
CA ALA A 162 26.79 19.08 -1.05
C ALA A 162 27.46 20.45 -1.22
N GLY A 163 26.88 21.33 -2.06
CA GLY A 163 27.39 22.68 -2.33
C GLY A 163 26.80 23.78 -1.45
N GLN A 164 25.91 23.45 -0.51
CA GLN A 164 25.26 24.43 0.35
C GLN A 164 26.14 24.81 1.56
N GLU A 165 26.01 26.05 2.03
CA GLU A 165 26.67 26.51 3.25
C GLU A 165 26.24 25.64 4.44
N GLY A 166 27.22 25.21 5.26
CA GLY A 166 26.98 24.29 6.37
C GLY A 166 27.01 22.80 6.00
N SER A 167 27.24 22.45 4.72
CA SER A 167 27.49 21.06 4.31
C SER A 167 28.71 20.47 5.03
N LYS A 168 28.55 19.25 5.56
CA LYS A 168 29.61 18.48 6.24
C LYS A 168 30.25 17.44 5.32
N GLY A 169 29.91 17.44 4.03
CA GLY A 169 30.21 16.35 3.11
C GLY A 169 29.37 15.10 3.38
N TYR A 170 29.82 13.96 2.86
CA TYR A 170 29.17 12.64 2.97
C TYR A 170 27.76 12.55 2.35
N ASN A 171 27.35 13.53 1.55
CA ASN A 171 26.14 13.44 0.73
C ASN A 171 26.19 12.20 -0.17
N LEU A 172 25.02 11.63 -0.44
CA LEU A 172 24.89 10.50 -1.33
C LEU A 172 24.99 10.97 -2.78
N PRO A 173 25.73 10.27 -3.67
CA PRO A 173 25.72 10.61 -5.08
C PRO A 173 24.34 10.34 -5.68
N TYR A 174 23.98 11.11 -6.72
CA TYR A 174 22.73 10.99 -7.46
C TYR A 174 22.36 9.53 -7.74
N THR A 175 21.20 9.09 -7.25
CA THR A 175 20.65 7.73 -7.43
C THR A 175 21.54 6.57 -6.95
N LYS A 176 22.48 6.85 -6.03
CA LYS A 176 23.39 5.85 -5.46
C LYS A 176 23.26 5.79 -3.93
N GLY A 177 22.02 5.81 -3.43
CA GLY A 177 21.73 5.68 -2.00
C GLY A 177 21.65 4.23 -1.50
N SER A 178 21.41 3.27 -2.40
CA SER A 178 21.07 1.89 -2.00
C SER A 178 22.16 1.28 -1.12
N GLN A 179 21.76 0.88 0.09
CA GLN A 179 22.62 0.21 1.08
C GLN A 179 23.90 0.99 1.42
N ALA A 180 23.84 2.33 1.37
CA ALA A 180 24.94 3.18 1.82
C ALA A 180 25.26 2.93 3.30
N ASP A 181 26.55 2.95 3.65
CA ASP A 181 27.02 2.78 5.03
C ASP A 181 27.31 4.14 5.69
N LEU A 182 27.44 4.12 7.02
CA LEU A 182 27.89 5.25 7.82
C LEU A 182 29.28 5.73 7.36
N PRO A 183 29.53 7.05 7.29
CA PRO A 183 28.67 8.15 7.74
C PRO A 183 27.79 8.77 6.63
N ARG A 184 27.67 8.14 5.45
CA ARG A 184 26.84 8.68 4.36
C ARG A 184 25.34 8.47 4.60
N ASP A 185 25.00 7.38 5.27
CA ASP A 185 23.65 7.07 5.74
C ASP A 185 23.36 7.78 7.07
N GLN A 186 22.98 9.06 6.98
CA GLN A 186 22.74 9.95 8.11
C GLN A 186 21.44 9.60 8.84
N PHE A 187 20.49 8.97 8.16
CA PHE A 187 19.18 8.60 8.70
C PHE A 187 19.10 7.18 9.28
N CYS A 188 20.22 6.43 9.33
CA CYS A 188 20.25 5.08 9.91
C CYS A 188 19.65 4.99 11.32
N ASN A 189 20.05 5.89 12.23
CA ASN A 189 19.52 5.90 13.60
C ASN A 189 18.01 6.18 13.66
N LEU A 190 17.51 7.09 12.80
CA LEU A 190 16.08 7.37 12.73
C LEU A 190 15.31 6.13 12.23
N ARG A 191 15.83 5.41 11.24
CA ARG A 191 15.25 4.13 10.81
C ARG A 191 15.24 3.09 11.93
N THR A 192 16.32 2.98 12.71
CA THR A 192 16.37 2.08 13.87
C THR A 192 15.28 2.41 14.89
N HIS A 193 15.07 3.69 15.21
CA HIS A 193 13.99 4.10 16.10
C HIS A 193 12.60 3.81 15.53
N ILE A 194 12.40 4.03 14.22
CA ILE A 194 11.16 3.65 13.54
C ILE A 194 10.90 2.15 13.72
N VAL A 195 11.90 1.30 13.51
CA VAL A 195 11.78 -0.15 13.70
C VAL A 195 11.38 -0.50 15.14
N GLN A 196 12.00 0.13 16.14
CA GLN A 196 11.63 -0.07 17.54
C GLN A 196 10.16 0.28 17.79
N TYR A 197 9.68 1.44 17.31
CA TYR A 197 8.26 1.81 17.45
C TYR A 197 7.32 0.87 16.71
N LEU A 198 7.71 0.34 15.55
CA LEU A 198 6.92 -0.64 14.80
C LEU A 198 6.79 -1.95 15.59
N GLU A 199 7.87 -2.43 16.19
CA GLU A 199 7.87 -3.62 17.05
C GLU A 199 7.03 -3.41 18.32
N GLU A 200 7.10 -2.22 18.94
CA GLU A 200 6.26 -1.85 20.09
C GLU A 200 4.75 -1.92 19.79
N VAL A 201 4.34 -1.59 18.57
CA VAL A 201 2.92 -1.71 18.13
C VAL A 201 2.59 -3.08 17.52
N GLY A 202 3.50 -4.04 17.62
CA GLY A 202 3.29 -5.44 17.25
C GLY A 202 3.52 -5.77 15.77
N ILE A 203 4.30 -4.96 15.06
CA ILE A 203 4.69 -5.22 13.66
C ILE A 203 6.13 -5.73 13.66
N PRO A 204 6.37 -7.03 13.42
CA PRO A 204 7.72 -7.57 13.36
C PRO A 204 8.42 -7.12 12.08
N ILE A 205 9.67 -6.68 12.21
CA ILE A 205 10.49 -6.15 11.12
C ILE A 205 11.63 -7.12 10.79
N LYS A 206 11.89 -7.36 9.50
CA LYS A 206 13.02 -8.20 9.07
C LYS A 206 14.33 -7.40 9.06
N TYR A 207 14.31 -6.26 8.39
CA TYR A 207 15.43 -5.35 8.24
C TYR A 207 14.94 -3.99 7.71
N HIS A 208 15.84 -3.02 7.71
CA HIS A 208 15.66 -1.72 7.07
C HIS A 208 16.94 -1.33 6.34
N HIS A 209 16.84 -0.54 5.27
CA HIS A 209 18.02 0.03 4.61
C HIS A 209 17.70 1.38 3.97
N HIS A 210 18.76 2.09 3.61
CA HIS A 210 18.66 3.21 2.68
C HIS A 210 18.40 2.65 1.27
N GLU A 211 17.47 3.25 0.54
CA GLU A 211 17.09 2.83 -0.80
C GLU A 211 17.78 3.67 -1.88
N SER A 212 17.53 3.40 -3.16
CA SER A 212 18.34 3.92 -4.27
C SER A 212 18.35 5.45 -4.37
N GLY A 213 17.27 6.12 -3.97
CA GLY A 213 17.11 7.56 -4.06
C GLY A 213 17.97 8.31 -3.06
N SER A 214 18.98 9.03 -3.56
CA SER A 214 19.96 9.76 -2.74
C SER A 214 19.35 10.69 -1.67
N PRO A 215 18.24 11.40 -1.92
CA PRO A 215 17.69 12.37 -0.98
C PRO A 215 16.90 11.74 0.19
N GLY A 216 17.47 10.75 0.87
CA GLY A 216 16.83 10.12 2.03
C GLY A 216 15.71 9.16 1.68
N GLN A 217 15.84 8.38 0.60
CA GLN A 217 14.91 7.27 0.35
C GLN A 217 15.23 6.09 1.27
N MET A 218 14.20 5.49 1.84
CA MET A 218 14.27 4.43 2.84
C MET A 218 13.38 3.26 2.45
N GLU A 219 13.73 2.07 2.92
CA GLU A 219 12.88 0.89 2.85
C GLU A 219 12.84 0.16 4.19
N ILE A 220 11.65 -0.31 4.58
CA ILE A 220 11.45 -1.21 5.71
C ILE A 220 10.76 -2.48 5.23
N GLU A 221 11.35 -3.62 5.55
CA GLU A 221 10.86 -4.95 5.20
C GLU A 221 10.11 -5.59 6.37
N THR A 222 8.89 -6.07 6.12
CA THR A 222 8.04 -6.71 7.13
C THR A 222 7.94 -8.22 6.94
N TYR A 223 7.57 -8.98 7.98
CA TYR A 223 7.22 -10.39 7.82
C TYR A 223 5.85 -10.57 7.15
N LEU A 224 5.66 -11.74 6.54
CA LEU A 224 4.38 -12.10 5.92
C LEU A 224 3.29 -12.20 6.99
N THR A 225 2.16 -11.52 6.80
CA THR A 225 0.99 -11.60 7.69
C THR A 225 -0.31 -11.90 6.92
N PRO A 226 -1.37 -12.42 7.55
CA PRO A 226 -2.69 -12.57 6.93
C PRO A 226 -3.18 -11.29 6.26
N LEU A 227 -4.06 -11.39 5.26
CA LEU A 227 -4.49 -10.28 4.43
C LEU A 227 -5.07 -9.12 5.26
N LEU A 228 -6.03 -9.40 6.13
CA LEU A 228 -6.64 -8.36 6.96
C LEU A 228 -5.60 -7.68 7.86
N GLN A 229 -4.77 -8.48 8.52
CA GLN A 229 -3.72 -7.99 9.40
C GLN A 229 -2.68 -7.17 8.63
N THR A 230 -2.37 -7.53 7.38
CA THR A 230 -1.47 -6.76 6.52
C THR A 230 -2.06 -5.39 6.21
N GLY A 231 -3.36 -5.31 5.91
CA GLY A 231 -4.06 -4.04 5.75
C GLY A 231 -3.97 -3.16 7.00
N ASP A 232 -4.27 -3.74 8.18
CA ASP A 232 -4.16 -3.08 9.47
C ASP A 232 -2.71 -2.57 9.71
N ASN A 233 -1.71 -3.41 9.41
CA ASN A 233 -0.29 -3.11 9.59
C ASN A 233 0.21 -2.00 8.66
N ILE A 234 -0.25 -1.94 7.40
CA ILE A 234 0.12 -0.86 6.47
C ILE A 234 -0.31 0.50 7.03
N PHE A 235 -1.51 0.60 7.60
CA PHE A 235 -1.96 1.84 8.23
C PHE A 235 -1.12 2.21 9.46
N LYS A 236 -0.92 1.27 10.38
CA LYS A 236 -0.06 1.44 11.56
C LYS A 236 1.34 1.89 11.16
N LEU A 237 1.94 1.24 10.18
CA LEU A 237 3.29 1.53 9.73
C LEU A 237 3.41 2.95 9.15
N LYS A 238 2.47 3.37 8.28
CA LYS A 238 2.43 4.75 7.78
C LYS A 238 2.27 5.77 8.91
N TYR A 239 1.47 5.46 9.93
CA TYR A 239 1.30 6.28 11.12
C TYR A 239 2.60 6.39 11.94
N ILE A 240 3.23 5.26 12.25
CA ILE A 240 4.49 5.22 13.01
C ILE A 240 5.60 5.99 12.29
N ILE A 241 5.82 5.71 11.00
CA ILE A 241 6.89 6.35 10.23
C ILE A 241 6.71 7.87 10.16
N LYS A 242 5.49 8.35 9.90
CA LYS A 242 5.23 9.80 9.80
C LYS A 242 5.41 10.51 11.14
N ASN A 243 4.89 9.95 12.23
CA ASN A 243 5.01 10.57 13.55
C ASN A 243 6.43 10.47 14.11
N ALA A 244 7.14 9.38 13.86
CA ALA A 244 8.57 9.28 14.17
C ALA A 244 9.36 10.33 13.38
N ALA A 245 9.12 10.50 12.08
CA ALA A 245 9.77 11.56 11.31
C ALA A 245 9.55 12.94 11.94
N VAL A 246 8.31 13.30 12.28
CA VAL A 246 7.98 14.57 12.95
C VAL A 246 8.70 14.70 14.29
N LYS A 247 8.69 13.66 15.13
CA LYS A 247 9.38 13.63 16.43
C LYS A 247 10.88 13.91 16.32
N PHE A 248 11.50 13.52 15.21
CA PHE A 248 12.92 13.73 14.93
C PHE A 248 13.19 14.95 14.01
N GLY A 249 12.20 15.84 13.85
CA GLY A 249 12.36 17.08 13.08
C GLY A 249 12.50 16.86 11.57
N LYS A 250 11.88 15.80 11.04
CA LYS A 250 11.82 15.42 9.63
C LYS A 250 10.37 15.34 9.16
N THR A 251 10.19 15.11 7.86
CA THR A 251 8.89 14.78 7.25
C THR A 251 9.02 13.55 6.38
N ALA A 252 8.07 12.60 6.52
CA ALA A 252 8.05 11.38 5.73
C ALA A 252 6.97 11.42 4.66
N THR A 253 7.29 10.93 3.46
CA THR A 253 6.32 10.76 2.38
C THR A 253 6.43 9.41 1.69
N PHE A 254 5.27 8.81 1.44
CA PHE A 254 5.09 7.58 0.68
C PHE A 254 4.59 7.88 -0.74
N MET A 255 4.65 9.14 -1.17
CA MET A 255 4.24 9.54 -2.51
C MET A 255 5.06 8.75 -3.55
N PRO A 256 4.46 8.24 -4.64
CA PRO A 256 5.15 7.37 -5.59
C PRO A 256 6.32 8.05 -6.27
N MET A 257 6.16 9.31 -6.66
CA MET A 257 7.21 10.09 -7.30
C MET A 257 7.30 11.48 -6.67
N PRO A 258 8.00 11.64 -5.53
CA PRO A 258 8.14 12.94 -4.87
C PRO A 258 9.17 13.83 -5.56
N LEU A 259 10.09 13.24 -6.33
CA LEU A 259 11.19 13.91 -7.00
C LEU A 259 11.22 13.45 -8.45
N PHE A 260 11.23 14.41 -9.38
CA PHE A 260 11.62 14.12 -10.75
C PHE A 260 13.10 13.71 -10.77
N SER A 261 13.48 12.82 -11.67
CA SER A 261 14.88 12.40 -11.84
C SER A 261 15.46 11.43 -10.80
N GLU A 262 14.84 11.26 -9.63
CA GLU A 262 15.28 10.34 -8.57
C GLU A 262 14.51 9.01 -8.55
N SER A 263 14.95 8.08 -7.69
CA SER A 263 14.21 6.83 -7.46
C SER A 263 12.83 7.07 -6.86
N THR A 264 11.87 6.28 -7.29
CA THR A 264 10.45 6.36 -6.90
C THR A 264 10.15 5.42 -5.73
N ASN A 265 9.08 5.68 -4.98
CA ASN A 265 8.56 4.76 -3.97
C ASN A 265 7.54 3.79 -4.57
N GLY A 266 7.84 2.49 -4.52
CA GLY A 266 6.90 1.40 -4.70
C GLY A 266 6.37 0.85 -3.38
N MET A 267 5.49 -0.13 -3.49
CA MET A 267 5.13 -1.01 -2.40
C MET A 267 4.99 -2.43 -2.95
N HIS A 268 6.09 -3.15 -3.06
CA HIS A 268 6.08 -4.47 -3.66
C HIS A 268 5.37 -5.46 -2.74
N TYR A 269 4.45 -6.26 -3.27
CA TYR A 269 3.70 -7.22 -2.47
C TYR A 269 4.15 -8.64 -2.78
N HIS A 270 4.84 -9.26 -1.82
CA HIS A 270 5.00 -10.71 -1.77
C HIS A 270 3.66 -11.36 -1.39
N GLN A 271 3.20 -12.32 -2.18
CA GLN A 271 1.91 -12.99 -2.02
C GLN A 271 2.13 -14.50 -1.91
N TYR A 272 1.82 -15.05 -0.75
CA TYR A 272 2.08 -16.44 -0.40
C TYR A 272 0.78 -17.12 0.03
N ILE A 273 0.32 -18.08 -0.75
CA ILE A 273 -0.89 -18.86 -0.44
C ILE A 273 -0.47 -20.20 0.15
N THR A 274 -1.04 -20.57 1.30
CA THR A 274 -0.58 -21.73 2.09
C THR A 274 -1.71 -22.48 2.76
N ASP A 275 -1.47 -23.76 3.03
CA ASP A 275 -2.29 -24.60 3.93
C ASP A 275 -1.84 -24.53 5.40
N GLY A 276 -0.86 -23.66 5.70
CA GLY A 276 -0.21 -23.50 7.01
C GLY A 276 0.99 -24.41 7.25
N LYS A 277 1.31 -25.29 6.31
CA LYS A 277 2.52 -26.14 6.35
C LYS A 277 3.46 -25.85 5.19
N LYS A 278 2.92 -25.56 4.01
CA LYS A 278 3.69 -25.32 2.78
C LYS A 278 2.98 -24.36 1.83
N SER A 279 3.70 -23.92 0.81
CA SER A 279 3.12 -23.17 -0.29
C SER A 279 2.14 -24.05 -1.06
N LEU A 280 0.95 -23.53 -1.34
CA LEU A 280 0.00 -24.13 -2.27
C LEU A 280 0.38 -23.87 -3.73
N PHE A 281 1.41 -23.05 -3.98
CA PHE A 281 1.95 -22.81 -5.31
C PHE A 281 3.19 -23.65 -5.62
N TYR A 282 3.77 -24.38 -4.66
CA TYR A 282 5.04 -25.06 -4.92
C TYR A 282 4.91 -26.28 -5.85
N ASP A 283 5.81 -26.34 -6.83
CA ASP A 283 6.18 -27.55 -7.56
C ASP A 283 7.67 -27.46 -7.94
N PRO A 284 8.54 -28.39 -7.48
CA PRO A 284 9.97 -28.37 -7.80
C PRO A 284 10.29 -28.48 -9.30
N LYS A 285 9.35 -28.96 -10.12
CA LYS A 285 9.50 -29.07 -11.58
C LYS A 285 8.88 -27.91 -12.34
N GLY A 286 8.12 -27.06 -11.65
CA GLY A 286 7.45 -25.91 -12.22
C GLY A 286 8.40 -24.75 -12.51
N TYR A 287 8.02 -23.89 -13.46
CA TYR A 287 8.77 -22.67 -13.74
C TYR A 287 8.82 -21.78 -12.48
N GLY A 288 10.02 -21.36 -12.08
CA GLY A 288 10.21 -20.60 -10.84
C GLY A 288 9.78 -21.36 -9.57
N GLY A 289 9.69 -22.69 -9.61
CA GLY A 289 9.19 -23.50 -8.50
C GLY A 289 7.67 -23.44 -8.33
N LEU A 290 6.92 -22.99 -9.35
CA LEU A 290 5.47 -22.81 -9.29
C LEU A 290 4.69 -23.90 -10.05
N ASN A 291 3.65 -24.43 -9.41
CA ASN A 291 2.67 -25.31 -10.05
C ASN A 291 1.69 -24.53 -10.94
N LYS A 292 0.75 -25.24 -11.58
CA LYS A 292 -0.27 -24.64 -12.45
C LYS A 292 -1.12 -23.59 -11.75
N ASN A 293 -1.49 -23.77 -10.48
CA ASN A 293 -2.26 -22.77 -9.74
C ASN A 293 -1.43 -21.50 -9.48
N GLY A 294 -0.14 -21.64 -9.14
CA GLY A 294 0.76 -20.51 -8.98
C GLY A 294 0.92 -19.71 -10.28
N LEU A 295 1.08 -20.39 -11.42
CA LEU A 295 1.12 -19.74 -12.73
C LEU A 295 -0.23 -19.11 -13.10
N ALA A 296 -1.34 -19.79 -12.84
CA ALA A 296 -2.67 -19.27 -13.11
C ALA A 296 -3.01 -18.03 -12.27
N TYR A 297 -2.52 -17.98 -11.03
CA TYR A 297 -2.62 -16.81 -10.17
C TYR A 297 -1.90 -15.59 -10.76
N ILE A 298 -0.69 -15.79 -11.30
CA ILE A 298 0.04 -14.77 -12.07
C ILE A 298 -0.79 -14.35 -13.30
N GLY A 299 -1.32 -15.32 -14.05
CA GLY A 299 -2.16 -15.08 -15.22
C GLY A 299 -3.36 -14.19 -14.91
N GLY A 300 -4.07 -14.47 -13.81
CA GLY A 300 -5.20 -13.66 -13.35
C GLY A 300 -4.82 -12.22 -13.03
N ILE A 301 -3.77 -11.99 -12.24
CA ILE A 301 -3.31 -10.63 -11.92
C ILE A 301 -2.92 -9.87 -13.19
N LEU A 302 -2.19 -10.50 -14.12
CA LEU A 302 -1.73 -9.84 -15.35
C LEU A 302 -2.85 -9.60 -16.36
N SER A 303 -3.84 -10.50 -16.44
CA SER A 303 -5.05 -10.30 -17.26
C SER A 303 -5.87 -9.10 -16.80
N HIS A 304 -5.95 -8.87 -15.49
CA HIS A 304 -6.74 -7.79 -14.89
C HIS A 304 -5.90 -6.57 -14.50
N VAL A 305 -4.61 -6.53 -14.87
CA VAL A 305 -3.65 -5.59 -14.30
C VAL A 305 -4.05 -4.13 -14.47
N GLN A 306 -4.67 -3.77 -15.59
CA GLN A 306 -5.08 -2.39 -15.88
C GLN A 306 -6.18 -1.92 -14.90
N ALA A 307 -7.11 -2.81 -14.55
CA ALA A 307 -8.11 -2.57 -13.52
C ALA A 307 -7.49 -2.65 -12.11
N VAL A 308 -6.63 -3.64 -11.83
CA VAL A 308 -5.98 -3.82 -10.52
C VAL A 308 -5.18 -2.58 -10.12
N ILE A 309 -4.39 -2.00 -11.03
CA ILE A 309 -3.57 -0.83 -10.72
C ILE A 309 -4.39 0.43 -10.44
N SER A 310 -5.66 0.49 -10.86
CA SER A 310 -6.53 1.59 -10.43
C SER A 310 -6.76 1.63 -8.90
N LEU A 311 -6.61 0.49 -8.23
CA LEU A 311 -6.76 0.31 -6.78
C LEU A 311 -5.41 0.21 -6.06
N THR A 312 -4.39 -0.38 -6.70
CA THR A 312 -3.04 -0.51 -6.11
C THR A 312 -2.12 0.69 -6.37
N ASN A 313 -2.49 1.55 -7.32
CA ASN A 313 -1.79 2.77 -7.73
C ASN A 313 -2.80 3.93 -7.77
N GLY A 314 -3.50 4.11 -6.66
CA GLY A 314 -4.70 4.93 -6.55
C GLY A 314 -4.47 6.44 -6.52
N SER A 315 -3.52 6.98 -7.28
CA SER A 315 -3.30 8.43 -7.40
C SER A 315 -2.70 8.82 -8.74
N THR A 316 -2.84 10.08 -9.12
CA THR A 316 -2.19 10.65 -10.32
C THR A 316 -0.65 10.62 -10.26
N SER A 317 -0.05 10.70 -9.06
CA SER A 317 1.40 10.59 -8.88
C SER A 317 1.94 9.20 -9.25
N SER A 318 1.13 8.16 -9.04
CA SER A 318 1.47 6.77 -9.37
C SER A 318 1.82 6.58 -10.84
N TYR A 319 1.09 7.25 -11.73
CA TYR A 319 1.28 7.12 -13.18
C TYR A 319 2.48 7.92 -13.68
N ARG A 320 3.02 8.84 -12.87
CA ARG A 320 4.36 9.41 -13.10
C ARG A 320 5.45 8.39 -12.79
N ARG A 321 5.29 7.60 -11.71
CA ARG A 321 6.17 6.46 -11.40
C ARG A 321 6.11 5.39 -12.49
N LEU A 322 4.92 5.00 -12.93
CA LEU A 322 4.73 4.02 -14.02
C LEU A 322 5.01 4.58 -15.43
N GLY A 323 5.25 5.90 -15.55
CA GLY A 323 5.51 6.60 -16.80
C GLY A 323 6.85 6.23 -17.49
N GLY A 324 7.69 5.41 -16.84
CA GLY A 324 8.90 4.84 -17.46
C GLY A 324 10.18 5.63 -17.23
N TYR A 325 10.20 6.56 -16.26
CA TYR A 325 11.38 7.38 -16.02
C TYR A 325 12.54 6.62 -15.34
N ARG A 326 12.29 5.60 -14.51
CA ARG A 326 13.29 4.77 -13.78
C ARG A 326 12.67 3.43 -13.32
N ALA A 327 13.41 2.63 -12.54
CA ALA A 327 13.22 1.22 -12.11
C ALA A 327 11.82 0.66 -11.74
N ALA A 328 10.74 1.44 -11.80
CA ALA A 328 9.38 0.95 -11.63
C ALA A 328 8.94 0.14 -12.86
N PRO A 329 8.37 -1.07 -12.68
CA PRO A 329 7.90 -1.88 -13.79
C PRO A 329 6.64 -1.27 -14.40
N ASN A 330 6.66 -1.02 -15.70
CA ASN A 330 5.52 -0.49 -16.46
C ASN A 330 5.08 -1.42 -17.60
N TYR A 331 5.80 -2.51 -17.85
CA TYR A 331 5.42 -3.57 -18.80
C TYR A 331 4.81 -4.76 -18.08
N ILE A 332 3.79 -5.34 -18.69
CA ILE A 332 2.94 -6.38 -18.13
C ILE A 332 3.51 -7.74 -18.53
N PHE A 333 4.42 -8.25 -17.71
CA PHE A 333 4.98 -9.59 -17.86
C PHE A 333 5.46 -10.15 -16.53
N PHE A 334 5.77 -11.44 -16.49
CA PHE A 334 6.39 -12.10 -15.35
C PHE A 334 7.72 -12.78 -15.68
N SER A 335 8.60 -12.88 -14.68
CA SER A 335 9.89 -13.56 -14.82
C SER A 335 10.51 -13.91 -13.46
N VAL A 336 11.43 -14.88 -13.44
CA VAL A 336 12.17 -15.28 -12.22
C VAL A 336 13.32 -14.32 -11.99
N GLY A 337 13.40 -13.74 -10.79
CA GLY A 337 14.49 -12.86 -10.39
C GLY A 337 14.56 -11.49 -11.08
N ASN A 338 13.77 -11.27 -12.14
CA ASN A 338 13.78 -10.03 -12.90
C ASN A 338 13.03 -8.90 -12.17
N ARG A 339 13.74 -7.81 -11.86
CA ARG A 339 13.19 -6.65 -11.15
C ARG A 339 12.40 -5.69 -12.05
N THR A 340 12.49 -5.83 -13.37
CA THR A 340 11.75 -5.00 -14.35
C THR A 340 10.40 -5.61 -14.73
N ALA A 341 10.12 -6.84 -14.32
CA ALA A 341 8.83 -7.50 -14.51
C ALA A 341 7.75 -6.92 -13.60
N ALA A 342 6.50 -6.90 -14.08
CA ALA A 342 5.34 -6.59 -13.26
C ALA A 342 5.23 -7.56 -12.08
N ILE A 343 5.33 -8.87 -12.39
CA ILE A 343 5.40 -9.94 -11.39
C ILE A 343 6.77 -10.60 -11.42
N ARG A 344 7.48 -10.54 -10.30
CA ARG A 344 8.74 -11.25 -10.09
C ARG A 344 8.45 -12.52 -9.30
N ILE A 345 9.01 -13.64 -9.74
CA ILE A 345 9.13 -14.85 -8.89
C ILE A 345 10.50 -14.75 -8.19
N PRO A 346 10.57 -14.59 -6.85
CA PRO A 346 11.85 -14.38 -6.20
C PRO A 346 12.71 -15.65 -6.25
N ALA A 347 13.85 -15.59 -6.94
CA ALA A 347 14.71 -16.76 -7.18
C ALA A 347 15.26 -17.40 -5.89
N TYR A 348 15.35 -16.63 -4.80
CA TYR A 348 15.78 -17.10 -3.48
C TYR A 348 14.66 -17.80 -2.68
N ALA A 349 13.43 -17.79 -3.18
CA ALA A 349 12.24 -18.28 -2.48
C ALA A 349 11.49 -19.35 -3.29
N ILE A 350 12.21 -20.32 -3.86
CA ILE A 350 11.65 -21.35 -4.76
C ILE A 350 11.56 -22.74 -4.12
N ASN A 351 11.43 -22.80 -2.79
CA ASN A 351 11.29 -24.06 -2.04
C ASN A 351 9.87 -24.23 -1.47
N GLU A 352 9.56 -25.44 -0.98
CA GLU A 352 8.24 -25.83 -0.49
C GLU A 352 7.64 -24.88 0.56
N LYS A 353 8.48 -24.24 1.37
CA LYS A 353 8.03 -23.37 2.48
C LYS A 353 7.95 -21.89 2.11
N GLU A 354 8.50 -21.49 0.97
CA GLU A 354 8.70 -20.07 0.64
C GLU A 354 8.20 -19.67 -0.74
N ALA A 355 7.88 -20.62 -1.62
CA ALA A 355 7.38 -20.40 -2.98
C ALA A 355 6.21 -19.42 -3.02
N ARG A 356 6.43 -18.26 -3.64
CA ARG A 356 5.53 -17.11 -3.67
C ARG A 356 5.76 -16.26 -4.92
N VAL A 357 4.87 -15.30 -5.14
CA VAL A 357 4.98 -14.31 -6.21
C VAL A 357 5.13 -12.92 -5.61
N GLU A 358 5.75 -12.00 -6.34
CA GLU A 358 5.87 -10.60 -5.93
C GLU A 358 5.32 -9.69 -7.04
N PHE A 359 4.29 -8.90 -6.71
CA PHE A 359 3.76 -7.88 -7.62
C PHE A 359 4.39 -6.52 -7.31
N ARG A 360 5.07 -5.93 -8.30
CA ARG A 360 5.98 -4.79 -8.14
C ARG A 360 5.43 -3.44 -8.63
N MET A 361 4.34 -3.46 -9.38
CA MET A 361 3.66 -2.24 -9.84
C MET A 361 3.02 -1.42 -8.71
N PRO A 362 2.45 -1.99 -7.64
CA PRO A 362 1.77 -1.22 -6.60
C PRO A 362 2.63 -0.15 -5.93
N ASP A 363 1.96 0.84 -5.38
CA ASP A 363 2.54 1.86 -4.50
C ASP A 363 1.62 2.18 -3.33
N ALA A 364 2.10 3.04 -2.43
CA ALA A 364 1.45 3.33 -1.16
C ALA A 364 0.29 4.34 -1.22
N THR A 365 -0.25 4.66 -2.41
CA THR A 365 -1.36 5.61 -2.55
C THR A 365 -2.75 4.98 -2.63
N GLY A 366 -2.82 3.68 -2.91
CA GLY A 366 -4.06 2.92 -2.80
C GLY A 366 -4.58 2.82 -1.36
N ASN A 367 -5.85 2.43 -1.24
CA ASN A 367 -6.39 1.98 0.05
C ASN A 367 -5.79 0.60 0.38
N PRO A 368 -5.08 0.43 1.50
CA PRO A 368 -4.38 -0.82 1.83
C PRO A 368 -5.25 -2.07 1.71
N TYR A 369 -6.49 -2.02 2.19
CA TYR A 369 -7.40 -3.17 2.12
C TYR A 369 -7.84 -3.45 0.68
N LEU A 370 -8.25 -2.42 -0.06
CA LEU A 370 -8.72 -2.60 -1.44
C LEU A 370 -7.58 -3.03 -2.36
N SER A 371 -6.35 -2.55 -2.16
CA SER A 371 -5.18 -2.99 -2.91
C SER A 371 -4.92 -4.49 -2.72
N LEU A 372 -4.94 -4.97 -1.47
CA LEU A 372 -4.79 -6.39 -1.14
C LEU A 372 -5.91 -7.25 -1.74
N VAL A 373 -7.16 -6.80 -1.60
CA VAL A 373 -8.34 -7.47 -2.16
C VAL A 373 -8.26 -7.56 -3.68
N ALA A 374 -7.90 -6.47 -4.36
CA ALA A 374 -7.81 -6.45 -5.81
C ALA A 374 -6.80 -7.47 -6.33
N MET A 375 -5.61 -7.53 -5.72
CA MET A 375 -4.59 -8.52 -6.08
C MET A 375 -5.06 -9.96 -5.81
N LEU A 376 -5.64 -10.21 -4.63
CA LEU A 376 -6.13 -11.56 -4.28
C LEU A 376 -7.22 -12.02 -5.24
N MET A 377 -8.24 -11.20 -5.45
CA MET A 377 -9.40 -11.56 -6.27
C MET A 377 -9.00 -11.75 -7.74
N ALA A 378 -8.10 -10.92 -8.28
CA ALA A 378 -7.58 -11.10 -9.63
C ALA A 378 -6.81 -12.43 -9.78
N GLY A 379 -5.93 -12.74 -8.82
CA GLY A 379 -5.20 -14.00 -8.84
C GLY A 379 -6.11 -15.23 -8.69
N LEU A 380 -7.14 -15.15 -7.83
CA LEU A 380 -8.12 -16.22 -7.69
C LEU A 380 -8.97 -16.41 -8.94
N ASN A 381 -9.32 -15.33 -9.65
CA ASN A 381 -10.00 -15.42 -10.94
C ASN A 381 -9.14 -16.17 -11.98
N GLY A 382 -7.84 -15.90 -11.99
CA GLY A 382 -6.89 -16.62 -12.84
C GLY A 382 -6.87 -18.12 -12.58
N ILE A 383 -6.90 -18.53 -11.31
CA ILE A 383 -6.99 -19.94 -10.92
C ILE A 383 -8.34 -20.54 -11.33
N GLU A 384 -9.46 -19.86 -11.05
CA GLU A 384 -10.81 -20.34 -11.39
C GLU A 384 -10.97 -20.57 -12.91
N ARG A 385 -10.35 -19.71 -13.72
CA ARG A 385 -10.41 -19.77 -15.19
C ARG A 385 -9.24 -20.50 -15.84
N GLU A 386 -8.33 -21.05 -15.02
CA GLU A 386 -7.12 -21.74 -15.47
C GLU A 386 -6.28 -20.91 -16.48
N ILE A 387 -6.12 -19.61 -16.22
CA ILE A 387 -5.42 -18.68 -17.13
C ILE A 387 -3.92 -18.99 -17.15
N ASP A 388 -3.45 -19.72 -18.15
CA ASP A 388 -2.03 -19.89 -18.39
C ASP A 388 -1.39 -18.56 -18.84
N PRO A 389 -0.47 -17.97 -18.05
CA PRO A 389 0.11 -16.66 -18.38
C PRO A 389 1.00 -16.70 -19.62
N THR A 390 1.53 -17.87 -20.00
CA THR A 390 2.31 -18.04 -21.23
C THR A 390 1.41 -18.00 -22.46
N ASN A 391 0.28 -18.71 -22.42
CA ASN A 391 -0.69 -18.65 -23.51
C ASN A 391 -1.33 -17.26 -23.63
N ALA A 392 -1.49 -16.55 -22.52
CA ALA A 392 -1.97 -15.17 -22.50
C ALA A 392 -0.91 -14.13 -22.98
N GLY A 393 0.33 -14.56 -23.27
CA GLY A 393 1.38 -13.70 -23.80
C GLY A 393 2.15 -12.88 -22.76
N PHE A 394 2.06 -13.24 -21.48
CA PHE A 394 2.71 -12.51 -20.38
C PHE A 394 4.10 -13.01 -20.00
N GLY A 395 4.62 -14.04 -20.68
CA GLY A 395 5.95 -14.60 -20.42
C GLY A 395 5.92 -16.08 -20.05
N PRO A 396 7.01 -16.64 -19.49
CA PRO A 396 8.13 -15.91 -18.96
C PRO A 396 9.05 -15.32 -20.03
N PHE A 397 9.65 -14.17 -19.72
CA PHE A 397 10.72 -13.58 -20.54
C PHE A 397 11.99 -13.44 -19.70
N GLU A 398 13.04 -14.17 -20.07
CA GLU A 398 14.26 -14.37 -19.26
C GLU A 398 15.44 -13.43 -19.62
N ASP A 399 15.24 -12.52 -20.57
CA ASP A 399 16.28 -11.59 -21.04
C ASP A 399 16.57 -10.53 -19.95
N ASN A 400 17.43 -10.91 -19.00
CA ASN A 400 17.63 -10.26 -17.69
C ASN A 400 18.49 -8.98 -17.68
N PHE A 401 19.02 -8.52 -18.83
CA PHE A 401 20.01 -7.45 -18.86
C PHE A 401 19.57 -6.18 -19.58
N ASN A 402 18.54 -6.24 -20.43
CA ASN A 402 17.99 -5.06 -21.08
C ASN A 402 16.48 -5.23 -21.32
N VAL A 403 15.68 -4.51 -20.53
CA VAL A 403 14.22 -4.53 -20.66
C VAL A 403 13.78 -4.09 -22.05
N GLN A 404 14.49 -3.16 -22.69
CA GLN A 404 14.15 -2.66 -24.03
C GLN A 404 14.19 -3.76 -25.09
N ASP A 405 15.19 -4.64 -25.01
CA ASP A 405 15.31 -5.76 -25.95
C ASP A 405 14.13 -6.73 -25.80
N VAL A 406 13.65 -6.94 -24.56
CA VAL A 406 12.48 -7.77 -24.28
C VAL A 406 11.21 -7.12 -24.84
N ILE A 407 11.05 -5.82 -24.59
CA ILE A 407 9.91 -5.04 -25.06
C ILE A 407 9.82 -5.09 -26.58
N ASP A 408 10.92 -4.80 -27.29
CA ASP A 408 10.95 -4.72 -28.74
C ASP A 408 10.72 -6.10 -29.38
N LYS A 409 11.29 -7.14 -28.79
CA LYS A 409 11.18 -8.52 -29.26
C LYS A 409 9.77 -9.09 -29.09
N TYR A 410 9.14 -8.86 -27.94
CA TYR A 410 7.87 -9.49 -27.58
C TYR A 410 6.66 -8.55 -27.66
N LYS A 411 6.87 -7.26 -27.97
CA LYS A 411 5.83 -6.23 -28.05
C LYS A 411 4.95 -6.21 -26.80
N LEU A 412 5.61 -6.15 -25.65
CA LEU A 412 4.95 -6.33 -24.35
C LEU A 412 3.86 -5.29 -24.12
N PRO A 413 2.69 -5.71 -23.61
CA PRO A 413 1.66 -4.77 -23.19
C PRO A 413 2.19 -3.89 -22.05
N ARG A 414 1.75 -2.63 -22.02
CA ARG A 414 2.16 -1.63 -21.03
C ARG A 414 0.99 -1.30 -20.12
N ALA A 415 1.28 -0.94 -18.87
CA ALA A 415 0.31 -0.33 -17.97
C ALA A 415 -0.25 0.98 -18.56
N PRO A 416 -1.49 1.37 -18.23
CA PRO A 416 -2.06 2.68 -18.51
C PRO A 416 -1.08 3.83 -18.23
N ASP A 417 -1.07 4.84 -19.09
CA ASP A 417 -0.20 6.01 -18.95
C ASP A 417 -0.81 7.06 -18.01
N THR A 418 -2.12 6.99 -17.77
CA THR A 418 -2.82 7.91 -16.87
C THR A 418 -3.73 7.19 -15.88
N PHE A 419 -4.02 7.87 -14.76
CA PHE A 419 -4.96 7.35 -13.78
C PHE A 419 -6.38 7.23 -14.34
N GLN A 420 -6.78 8.14 -15.24
CA GLN A 420 -8.09 8.10 -15.87
C GLN A 420 -8.28 6.82 -16.71
N GLU A 421 -7.26 6.43 -17.48
CA GLU A 421 -7.29 5.19 -18.26
C GLU A 421 -7.44 3.95 -17.37
N ALA A 422 -6.76 3.91 -16.23
CA ALA A 422 -6.90 2.82 -15.28
C ALA A 422 -8.29 2.76 -14.63
N LEU A 423 -8.91 3.91 -14.32
CA LEU A 423 -10.30 3.94 -13.82
C LEU A 423 -11.30 3.47 -14.88
N ILE A 424 -11.09 3.82 -16.15
CA ILE A 424 -11.89 3.30 -17.27
C ILE A 424 -11.70 1.79 -17.41
N ALA A 425 -10.48 1.29 -17.21
CA ALA A 425 -10.21 -0.14 -17.20
C ALA A 425 -10.94 -0.84 -16.04
N LEU A 426 -10.93 -0.27 -14.84
CA LEU A 426 -11.70 -0.78 -13.69
C LEU A 426 -13.21 -0.81 -13.98
N GLU A 427 -13.76 0.27 -14.54
CA GLU A 427 -15.18 0.32 -14.89
C GLU A 427 -15.56 -0.79 -15.89
N LYS A 428 -14.67 -1.14 -16.81
CA LYS A 428 -14.92 -2.19 -17.83
C LYS A 428 -14.63 -3.60 -17.35
N ASP A 429 -13.71 -3.77 -16.41
CA ASP A 429 -13.18 -5.06 -15.97
C ASP A 429 -13.15 -5.11 -14.43
N HIS A 430 -14.31 -5.35 -13.82
CA HIS A 430 -14.43 -5.49 -12.36
C HIS A 430 -15.22 -6.72 -11.90
N ASP A 431 -15.67 -7.58 -12.81
CA ASP A 431 -16.43 -8.79 -12.46
C ASP A 431 -15.64 -9.73 -11.52
N PHE A 432 -14.30 -9.72 -11.64
CA PHE A 432 -13.43 -10.49 -10.75
C PHE A 432 -13.49 -9.99 -9.29
N LEU A 433 -13.78 -8.71 -9.07
CA LEU A 433 -13.89 -8.10 -7.73
C LEU A 433 -15.26 -8.34 -7.10
N THR A 434 -16.33 -8.37 -7.92
CA THR A 434 -17.72 -8.49 -7.45
C THR A 434 -18.14 -9.93 -7.13
N LYS A 435 -17.29 -10.91 -7.49
CA LYS A 435 -17.50 -12.32 -7.20
C LYS A 435 -17.80 -12.56 -5.70
N ASP A 436 -18.84 -13.35 -5.43
CA ASP A 436 -19.35 -13.64 -4.06
C ASP A 436 -19.66 -12.38 -3.23
N ASN A 437 -19.97 -11.27 -3.89
CA ASN A 437 -20.20 -9.96 -3.28
C ASN A 437 -19.02 -9.48 -2.41
N VAL A 438 -17.78 -9.87 -2.75
CA VAL A 438 -16.58 -9.42 -2.03
C VAL A 438 -16.45 -7.91 -2.12
N CYS A 439 -16.45 -7.36 -3.34
CA CYS A 439 -16.46 -5.93 -3.58
C CYS A 439 -17.79 -5.53 -4.27
N PRO A 440 -18.73 -4.89 -3.58
CA PRO A 440 -19.99 -4.45 -4.20
C PRO A 440 -19.73 -3.45 -5.33
N GLU A 441 -20.53 -3.47 -6.39
CA GLU A 441 -20.41 -2.52 -7.51
C GLU A 441 -20.48 -1.06 -7.05
N GLU A 442 -21.28 -0.79 -6.02
CA GLU A 442 -21.44 0.53 -5.42
C GLU A 442 -20.11 1.05 -4.85
N LEU A 443 -19.27 0.19 -4.28
CA LEU A 443 -17.95 0.58 -3.80
C LEU A 443 -17.03 0.97 -4.95
N ILE A 444 -17.11 0.23 -6.07
CA ILE A 444 -16.31 0.48 -7.27
C ILE A 444 -16.72 1.81 -7.91
N LYS A 445 -18.03 2.05 -8.05
CA LYS A 445 -18.59 3.32 -8.55
C LYS A 445 -18.19 4.50 -7.65
N ALA A 446 -18.25 4.31 -6.33
CA ALA A 446 -17.82 5.31 -5.36
C ALA A 446 -16.31 5.60 -5.49
N TRP A 447 -15.47 4.58 -5.63
CA TRP A 447 -14.03 4.75 -5.83
C TRP A 447 -13.74 5.58 -7.09
N ILE A 448 -14.31 5.19 -8.23
CA ILE A 448 -14.14 5.92 -9.51
C ILE A 448 -14.56 7.37 -9.35
N THR A 449 -15.78 7.60 -8.86
CA THR A 449 -16.35 8.95 -8.71
C THR A 449 -15.48 9.84 -7.82
N VAL A 450 -15.01 9.33 -6.68
CA VAL A 450 -14.20 10.14 -5.75
C VAL A 450 -12.84 10.46 -6.36
N LYS A 451 -12.20 9.51 -7.05
CA LYS A 451 -10.90 9.74 -7.68
C LYS A 451 -10.98 10.73 -8.83
N GLU A 452 -12.01 10.64 -9.66
CA GLU A 452 -12.26 11.61 -10.72
C GLU A 452 -12.51 13.01 -10.16
N THR A 453 -13.39 13.13 -9.17
CA THR A 453 -13.84 14.43 -8.65
C THR A 453 -12.82 15.12 -7.75
N LEU A 454 -12.10 14.37 -6.91
CA LEU A 454 -11.19 14.95 -5.92
C LEU A 454 -9.73 14.99 -6.35
N GLU A 455 -9.33 14.19 -7.34
CA GLU A 455 -7.92 14.11 -7.77
C GLU A 455 -7.72 14.48 -9.24
N ILE A 456 -8.40 13.80 -10.18
CA ILE A 456 -8.13 13.96 -11.61
C ILE A 456 -8.63 15.31 -12.13
N ALA A 457 -9.93 15.61 -11.97
CA ALA A 457 -10.52 16.84 -12.50
C ALA A 457 -9.86 18.10 -11.93
N PRO A 458 -9.57 18.20 -10.60
CA PRO A 458 -8.87 19.36 -10.08
C PRO A 458 -7.43 19.47 -10.60
N LEU A 459 -6.71 18.36 -10.78
CA LEU A 459 -5.33 18.40 -11.30
C LEU A 459 -5.29 18.89 -12.75
N GLN A 460 -6.18 18.39 -13.61
CA GLN A 460 -6.24 18.75 -15.04
C GLN A 460 -6.50 20.25 -15.29
N GLN A 461 -7.15 20.93 -14.35
CA GLN A 461 -7.47 22.36 -14.46
C GLN A 461 -6.35 23.30 -14.00
N ARG A 462 -5.25 22.75 -13.45
CA ARG A 462 -4.15 23.54 -12.90
C ARG A 462 -2.95 23.53 -13.87
N PRO A 463 -2.53 24.71 -14.37
CA PRO A 463 -1.34 24.80 -15.23
C PRO A 463 -0.11 24.20 -14.55
N HIS A 464 0.62 23.35 -15.26
CA HIS A 464 1.87 22.80 -14.76
C HIS A 464 3.03 23.80 -14.97
N PRO A 465 3.97 23.96 -14.03
CA PRO A 465 5.10 24.89 -14.20
C PRO A 465 5.88 24.70 -15.52
N TYR A 466 6.04 23.45 -15.96
CA TYR A 466 6.71 23.12 -17.23
C TYR A 466 5.96 23.64 -18.48
N GLU A 467 4.66 23.92 -18.41
CA GLU A 467 3.93 24.53 -19.53
C GLU A 467 4.38 25.96 -19.80
N TYR A 468 4.90 26.67 -18.80
CA TYR A 468 5.47 28.01 -19.00
C TYR A 468 6.78 27.94 -19.80
N ASP A 469 7.64 26.95 -19.52
CA ASP A 469 8.87 26.73 -20.30
C ASP A 469 8.56 26.40 -21.77
N LEU A 470 7.42 25.75 -22.03
CA LEU A 470 7.02 25.29 -23.36
C LEU A 470 6.27 26.36 -24.16
N TYR A 471 5.45 27.17 -23.50
CA TYR A 471 4.39 27.93 -24.17
C TYR A 471 4.31 29.41 -23.79
N TYR A 472 5.13 29.90 -22.85
CA TYR A 472 5.04 31.30 -22.40
C TYR A 472 5.49 32.30 -23.48
N ASP A 473 6.42 31.91 -24.35
CA ASP A 473 7.03 32.76 -25.38
C ASP A 473 6.40 32.63 -26.78
N LEU A 474 5.26 31.92 -26.91
CA LEU A 474 4.54 31.72 -28.18
C LEU A 474 3.99 33.00 -28.82
#